data_AF-A0A925ZE29-F1
#
_entry.id   AF-A0A925ZE29-F1
#
_cell.length_a   1.000
_cell.length_b   1.000
_cell.length_c   1.000
_cell.angle_alpha   90.00
_cell.angle_beta   90.00
_cell.angle_gamma   90.00
#
_symmetry.space_group_name_H-M   'P 1'
#
loop_
_entity.id
_entity.type
_entity.pdbx_description
1 polymer ?
#
loop_
_entity_poly.entity_id
_entity_poly.type
_entity_poly.pdbx_seq_one_letter_code
_entity_poly.pdbx_strand_id
1 'polypeptide(L)' 'MPNAKQYVDQSMTTVQSTVISLQQALSSAEKADNKAKIQLAIDSLNSACQQLSSYKD' A
#
# COMPACT_ATOMS: atom_id res chain seq x y z
N MET A 1 -4.05 -10.69 23.96
CA MET A 1 -3.50 -11.02 22.63
C MET A 1 -4.16 -10.08 21.64
N PRO A 2 -3.43 -9.50 20.68
CA PRO A 2 -4.07 -8.71 19.64
C PRO A 2 -5.04 -9.60 18.85
N ASN A 3 -6.25 -9.11 18.55
CA ASN A 3 -7.15 -9.84 17.65
C ASN A 3 -6.72 -9.64 16.19
N ALA A 4 -7.28 -10.40 15.25
CA ALA A 4 -6.86 -10.31 13.86
C ALA A 4 -7.17 -8.92 13.28
N LYS A 5 -8.24 -8.25 13.75
CA LYS A 5 -8.50 -6.84 13.41
C LYS A 5 -7.34 -5.90 13.79
N GLN A 6 -6.75 -6.03 14.97
CA GLN A 6 -5.61 -5.21 15.37
C GLN A 6 -4.39 -5.41 14.44
N TYR A 7 -4.14 -6.65 14.00
CA TYR A 7 -3.08 -6.93 13.02
C TYR A 7 -3.39 -6.34 11.63
N VAL A 8 -4.66 -6.37 11.21
CA VAL A 8 -5.11 -5.74 9.96
C VAL A 8 -4.94 -4.23 10.01
N ASP A 9 -5.40 -3.57 11.08
CA ASP A 9 -5.29 -2.11 11.24
C ASP A 9 -3.82 -1.65 11.27
N GLN A 10 -2.96 -2.41 11.97
CA GLN A 10 -1.52 -2.15 12.00
C GLN A 10 -0.91 -2.29 10.59
N SER A 11 -1.25 -3.35 9.87
CA SER A 11 -0.75 -3.60 8.52
C SER A 11 -1.21 -2.52 7.54
N MET A 12 -2.46 -2.07 7.62
CA MET A 12 -2.99 -0.97 6.80
C MET A 12 -2.20 0.33 7.02
N THR A 13 -1.82 0.63 8.27
CA THR A 13 -0.98 1.79 8.58
C THR A 13 0.39 1.68 7.89
N THR A 14 1.04 0.52 7.96
CA THR A 14 2.33 0.28 7.29
C THR A 14 2.22 0.37 5.77
N VAL A 15 1.14 -0.15 5.19
CA VAL A 15 0.90 -0.06 3.74
C VAL A 15 0.69 1.39 3.30
N GLN A 16 -0.05 2.21 4.07
CA GLN A 16 -0.21 3.63 3.76
C GLN A 16 1.14 4.38 3.74
N SER A 17 2.01 4.15 4.74
CA SER A 17 3.37 4.72 4.72
C SER A 17 4.17 4.26 3.50
N THR A 18 4.04 2.99 3.13
CA THR A 18 4.71 2.42 1.95
C THR A 18 4.23 3.08 0.66
N VAL A 19 2.92 3.29 0.50
CA VAL A 19 2.33 3.97 -0.66
C VAL A 19 2.86 5.40 -0.80
N ILE A 20 3.02 6.14 0.30
CA ILE A 20 3.61 7.49 0.28
C ILE A 20 5.05 7.46 -0.24
N SER A 21 5.89 6.55 0.27
CA SER A 21 7.27 6.40 -0.21
C SER A 21 7.33 6.01 -1.69
N LEU A 22 6.41 5.14 -2.15
CA LEU A 22 6.32 4.77 -3.56
C LEU A 22 5.87 5.95 -4.44
N GLN A 23 4.97 6.81 -3.98
CA GLN A 23 4.56 8.02 -4.72
C GLN A 23 5.72 9.01 -4.88
N GLN A 24 6.57 9.15 -3.87
CA GLN A 24 7.81 9.91 -3.99
C GLN A 24 8.76 9.27 -5.01
N ALA A 25 8.96 7.95 -4.93
CA ALA A 25 9.78 7.22 -5.90
C ALA A 25 9.26 7.33 -7.34
N LEU A 26 7.93 7.30 -7.54
CA LEU A 26 7.28 7.48 -8.84
C LEU A 26 7.60 8.85 -9.44
N SER A 27 7.56 9.88 -8.60
CA SER A 27 7.84 11.27 -8.98
C SER A 27 9.32 11.47 -9.35
N SER A 28 10.22 10.75 -8.68
CA SER A 28 11.66 10.82 -8.92
C SER A 28 12.17 9.87 -10.02
N ALA A 29 11.39 8.86 -10.41
CA ALA A 29 11.81 7.90 -11.43
C ALA A 29 11.88 8.57 -12.82
N GLU A 30 12.97 8.37 -13.54
CA GLU A 30 13.13 8.92 -14.90
C GLU A 30 12.64 7.95 -15.99
N LYS A 31 12.94 6.66 -15.82
CA LYS A 31 12.60 5.61 -16.79
C LYS A 31 11.10 5.29 -16.75
N ALA A 32 10.45 5.34 -17.90
CA ALA A 32 9.02 5.03 -18.03
C ALA A 32 8.67 3.62 -17.48
N ASP A 33 9.50 2.62 -17.76
CA ASP A 33 9.30 1.26 -17.22
C ASP A 33 9.34 1.21 -15.69
N ASN A 34 10.21 2.01 -15.06
CA ASN A 34 10.28 2.08 -13.60
C ASN A 34 9.05 2.78 -13.03
N LYS A 35 8.57 3.85 -13.67
CA LYS A 35 7.31 4.50 -13.29
C LYS A 35 6.14 3.52 -13.37
N ALA A 36 6.04 2.76 -14.45
CA ALA A 36 4.99 1.76 -14.63
C ALA A 36 5.02 0.70 -13.52
N LYS A 37 6.20 0.17 -13.17
CA LYS A 37 6.36 -0.79 -12.08
C LYS A 37 5.95 -0.23 -10.71
N ILE A 38 6.35 1.01 -10.42
CA ILE A 38 5.99 1.68 -9.16
C ILE A 38 4.48 1.93 -9.09
N GLN A 39 3.87 2.38 -10.19
CA GLN A 39 2.42 2.58 -10.26
C GLN A 39 1.65 1.26 -10.02
N LEU A 40 2.05 0.17 -10.68
CA LEU A 40 1.43 -1.15 -10.47
C LEU A 40 1.53 -1.62 -9.01
N ALA A 41 2.66 -1.34 -8.34
CA ALA A 41 2.82 -1.66 -6.93
C ALA A 41 1.87 -0.84 -6.04
N ILE A 42 1.74 0.47 -6.29
CA ILE A 42 0.80 1.35 -5.59
C ILE A 42 -0.64 0.84 -5.77
N ASP A 43 -1.04 0.51 -6.99
CA ASP A 43 -2.39 0.05 -7.30
C ASP A 43 -2.72 -1.27 -6.58
N SER A 44 -1.74 -2.18 -6.53
CA SER A 44 -1.88 -3.47 -5.82
C SER A 44 -2.04 -3.28 -4.32
N LEU A 45 -1.24 -2.39 -3.71
CA LEU A 45 -1.31 -2.06 -2.29
C LEU A 45 -2.63 -1.36 -1.93
N ASN A 46 -3.09 -0.43 -2.77
CA ASN A 46 -4.37 0.24 -2.58
C ASN A 46 -5.54 -0.75 -2.66
N SER A 47 -5.49 -1.68 -3.62
CA SER A 47 -6.51 -2.74 -3.76
C SER A 47 -6.56 -3.64 -2.51
N ALA A 48 -5.39 -4.02 -1.98
CA ALA A 48 -5.32 -4.77 -0.72
C ALA A 48 -5.90 -3.97 0.45
N CYS A 49 -5.56 -2.69 0.60
CA CYS A 49 -6.14 -1.81 1.61
C CYS A 49 -7.67 -1.69 1.50
N GLN A 50 -8.21 -1.60 0.28
CA GLN A 50 -9.66 -1.56 0.08
C GLN A 50 -10.34 -2.84 0.53
N GLN A 51 -9.80 -4.01 0.20
CA GLN A 51 -10.33 -5.29 0.66
C GLN A 51 -10.31 -5.38 2.19
N LEU A 52 -9.19 -4.98 2.80
CA LEU A 52 -8.99 -5.01 4.25
C LEU A 52 -9.81 -3.95 5.00
N SER A 53 -10.19 -2.84 4.37
CA SER A 53 -11.02 -1.79 5.00
C SER A 53 -12.41 -2.29 5.43
N SER A 54 -12.89 -3.36 4.80
CA SER A 54 -14.17 -4.00 5.11
C SER A 54 -14.06 -5.14 6.13
N TYR A 55 -12.83 -5.50 6.53
CA TYR A 55 -12.57 -6.59 7.46
C TYR A 55 -13.20 -6.31 8.84
N LYS A 56 -13.96 -7.28 9.32
CA LYS A 56 -14.54 -7.31 10.67
C LYS A 56 -14.15 -8.64 11.31
N ASP A 57 -13.58 -8.56 12.50
CA ASP A 57 -13.22 -9.69 13.37
C ASP A 57 -14.43 -10.10 14.21
#